data_AF-A0A8B7APW8-F1
#
_entry.id   AF-A0A8B7APW8-F1
#
_cell.length_a   1.000
_cell.length_b   1.000
_cell.length_c   1.000
_cell.angle_alpha   90.00
_cell.angle_beta   90.00
_cell.angle_gamma   90.00
#
_symmetry.space_group_name_H-M   'P 1'
#
loop_
_entity.id
_entity.type
_entity.pdbx_description
1 polymer ?
#
loop_
_entity_poly.entity_id
_entity_poly.type
_entity_poly.pdbx_seq_one_letter_code
_entity_poly.pdbx_strand_id
1 'polypeptide(L)'
;MAADSTPTQLQLCATIRMKNGLCVPRKWTYHLTEGSTDLRTEGRPDMKTELFSSSCPGGIMLKEMGQGYQRFLLYNRSPYPPKKCVEEFQSLTSCLDSKAFLLTPRDQEACELCTN
;
A
#
# COMPACT_ATOMS: atom_id res chain seq x y z
N MET A 1 -11.79 -17.11 29.70
CA MET A 1 -10.70 -16.36 29.04
C MET A 1 -10.81 -16.68 27.57
N ALA A 2 -11.36 -15.77 26.76
CA ALA A 2 -11.22 -15.90 25.31
C ALA A 2 -9.73 -15.68 25.03
N ALA A 3 -9.06 -16.64 24.39
CA ALA A 3 -7.74 -16.39 23.87
C ALA A 3 -7.90 -15.27 22.84
N ASP A 4 -7.40 -14.08 23.15
CA ASP A 4 -7.22 -13.02 22.17
C ASP A 4 -6.22 -13.54 21.13
N SER A 5 -6.70 -14.35 20.19
CA SER A 5 -5.90 -14.88 19.10
C SER A 5 -5.47 -13.68 18.26
N THR A 6 -4.17 -13.41 18.25
CA THR A 6 -3.60 -12.41 17.35
C THR A 6 -4.01 -12.78 15.92
N PRO A 7 -4.64 -11.87 15.16
CA PRO A 7 -5.06 -12.18 13.81
C PRO A 7 -3.83 -12.56 12.99
N THR A 8 -3.86 -13.72 12.34
CA THR A 8 -2.76 -14.22 11.49
C THR A 8 -2.92 -13.80 10.03
N GLN A 9 -4.06 -13.20 9.68
CA GLN A 9 -4.41 -12.83 8.31
C GLN A 9 -5.15 -11.49 8.27
N LEU A 10 -4.93 -10.74 7.18
CA LEU A 10 -5.65 -9.52 6.84
C LEU A 10 -6.27 -9.67 5.44
N GLN A 11 -7.55 -9.35 5.31
CA GLN A 11 -8.19 -9.24 3.99
C GLN A 11 -8.13 -7.79 3.51
N LEU A 12 -7.50 -7.56 2.36
CA LEU A 12 -7.48 -6.26 1.70
C LEU A 12 -8.41 -6.27 0.49
N CYS A 13 -9.38 -5.37 0.50
CA CYS A 13 -10.24 -5.07 -0.65
C CYS A 13 -9.84 -3.71 -1.24
N ALA A 14 -9.88 -3.58 -2.57
CA ALA A 14 -9.71 -2.32 -3.27
C ALA A 14 -10.56 -2.27 -4.54
N THR A 15 -10.96 -1.08 -4.95
CA THR A 15 -11.57 -0.85 -6.26
C THR A 15 -10.75 0.21 -7.00
N ILE A 16 -10.14 -0.17 -8.12
CA ILE A 16 -9.24 0.70 -8.88
C ILE A 16 -10.05 1.50 -9.89
N ARG A 17 -10.00 2.83 -9.79
CA ARG A 17 -10.51 3.74 -10.83
C ARG A 17 -9.52 3.81 -11.99
N MET A 18 -9.90 3.27 -13.13
CA MET A 18 -9.14 3.35 -14.37
C MET A 18 -9.33 4.72 -15.03
N LYS A 19 -8.35 5.16 -15.83
CA LYS A 19 -8.42 6.47 -16.53
C LYS A 19 -9.64 6.62 -17.44
N ASN A 20 -10.12 5.52 -18.02
CA ASN A 20 -11.32 5.48 -18.84
C ASN A 20 -12.64 5.46 -18.04
N GLY A 21 -12.58 5.67 -16.72
CA GLY A 21 -13.74 5.70 -15.83
C GLY A 21 -14.18 4.34 -15.31
N LEU A 22 -13.62 3.22 -15.77
CA LEU A 22 -14.03 1.91 -15.27
C LEU A 22 -13.55 1.65 -13.83
N CYS A 23 -14.35 0.94 -13.05
CA CYS A 23 -14.01 0.47 -11.71
C CYS A 23 -13.62 -1.01 -11.76
N VAL A 24 -12.42 -1.34 -11.25
CA VAL A 24 -11.90 -2.71 -11.25
C VAL A 24 -11.71 -3.20 -9.80
N PRO A 25 -12.59 -4.10 -9.31
CA PRO A 25 -12.49 -4.64 -7.95
C PRO A 25 -11.32 -5.61 -7.80
N ARG A 26 -10.71 -5.64 -6.61
CA ARG A 26 -9.58 -6.51 -6.25
C ARG A 26 -9.65 -6.91 -4.79
N LYS A 27 -9.20 -8.13 -4.50
CA LYS A 27 -9.08 -8.68 -3.16
C LYS A 27 -7.76 -9.42 -3.01
N TRP A 28 -7.13 -9.27 -1.85
CA TRP A 28 -5.91 -9.96 -1.47
C TRP A 28 -6.00 -10.42 -0.02
N THR A 29 -5.33 -11.52 0.28
CA THR A 29 -5.08 -11.98 1.65
C THR A 29 -3.62 -11.73 1.98
N TYR A 30 -3.35 -11.02 3.07
CA TYR A 30 -2.02 -10.91 3.65
C TYR A 30 -1.90 -11.80 4.87
N HIS A 31 -0.78 -12.52 5.00
CA HIS A 31 -0.43 -13.29 6.18
C HIS A 31 0.52 -12.48 7.06
N LEU A 32 0.24 -12.48 8.36
CA LEU A 32 1.05 -11.87 9.39
C LEU A 32 1.96 -12.92 10.02
N THR A 33 3.19 -12.54 10.32
CA THR A 33 4.16 -13.38 11.03
C THR A 33 4.38 -12.78 12.41
N GLU A 34 4.31 -13.62 13.45
CA GLU A 34 4.53 -13.17 14.83
C GLU A 34 5.91 -12.51 14.98
N GLY A 35 5.95 -11.35 15.64
CA GLY A 35 7.18 -10.57 15.83
C GLY A 35 7.66 -9.79 14.60
N SER A 36 6.93 -9.80 13.48
CA SER A 36 7.26 -9.02 12.28
C SER A 36 6.12 -8.11 11.84
N THR A 37 6.47 -6.97 11.25
CA THR A 37 5.53 -6.07 10.56
C THR A 37 5.42 -6.37 9.07
N ASP A 38 6.20 -7.32 8.57
CA ASP A 38 6.22 -7.69 7.16
C ASP A 38 4.92 -8.39 6.76
N LEU A 39 4.41 -8.05 5.58
CA LEU A 39 3.23 -8.70 5.01
C LEU A 39 3.64 -9.67 3.89
N ARG A 40 3.11 -10.89 3.95
CA ARG A 40 3.20 -11.90 2.88
C ARG A 40 1.88 -12.00 2.16
N THR A 41 1.88 -11.96 0.83
CA THR A 41 0.64 -12.00 0.04
C THR A 41 0.34 -13.44 -0.39
N GLU A 42 -0.88 -13.91 -0.14
CA GLU A 42 -1.33 -15.22 -0.58
C GLU A 42 -1.21 -15.37 -2.11
N GLY A 43 -0.71 -16.53 -2.56
CA GLY A 43 -0.46 -16.80 -3.98
C GLY A 43 0.78 -16.09 -4.58
N ARG A 44 1.56 -15.35 -3.78
CA ARG A 44 2.80 -14.66 -4.22
C ARG A 44 3.95 -14.90 -3.25
N PRO A 45 4.55 -16.11 -3.21
CA PRO A 45 5.55 -16.48 -2.21
C PRO A 45 6.82 -15.62 -2.28
N ASP A 46 7.25 -15.21 -3.48
CA ASP A 46 8.43 -14.39 -3.68
C ASP A 46 8.22 -12.92 -3.30
N MET A 47 6.97 -12.52 -3.02
CA MET A 47 6.64 -11.15 -2.68
C MET A 47 6.78 -10.91 -1.17
N LYS A 48 7.46 -9.82 -0.83
CA LYS A 48 7.56 -9.29 0.53
C LYS A 48 7.15 -7.82 0.54
N THR A 49 6.37 -7.43 1.54
CA THR A 49 6.01 -6.03 1.78
C THR A 49 6.48 -5.61 3.16
N GLU A 50 7.37 -4.62 3.22
CA GLU A 50 7.84 -4.03 4.47
C GLU A 50 7.06 -2.73 4.74
N LEU A 51 6.72 -2.48 6.01
CA LEU A 51 5.94 -1.32 6.42
C LEU A 51 6.83 -0.30 7.15
N PHE A 52 6.76 0.96 6.73
CA PHE A 52 7.49 2.07 7.32
C PHE A 52 6.53 3.19 7.75
N SER A 53 6.89 3.87 8.83
CA SER A 53 6.24 5.13 9.20
C SER A 53 6.47 6.18 8.11
N SER A 54 5.43 6.96 7.82
CA SER A 54 5.54 8.12 6.94
C SER A 54 5.80 9.37 7.78
N SER A 55 6.53 10.34 7.23
CA SER A 55 6.64 11.69 7.81
C SER A 55 5.30 12.42 7.84
N CYS A 56 4.32 11.96 7.05
CA CYS A 56 3.03 12.61 6.94
C CYS A 56 1.95 12.04 7.87
N PRO A 57 1.16 12.91 8.52
CA PRO A 57 0.04 12.48 9.33
C PRO A 57 -0.92 11.58 8.56
N GLY A 58 -1.27 10.44 9.15
CA GLY A 58 -2.14 9.43 8.53
C GLY A 58 -1.52 8.74 7.31
N GLY A 59 -0.23 8.91 7.07
CA GLY A 59 0.51 8.26 5.99
C GLY A 59 1.16 6.93 6.40
N ILE A 60 1.33 6.05 5.44
CA ILE A 60 2.14 4.82 5.57
C ILE A 60 2.93 4.62 4.29
N MET A 61 4.18 4.17 4.42
CA MET A 61 5.04 3.84 3.29
C MET A 61 5.28 2.34 3.25
N LEU A 62 5.16 1.75 2.06
CA LEU A 62 5.42 0.34 1.80
C LEU A 62 6.67 0.22 0.93
N LYS A 63 7.50 -0.78 1.20
CA LYS A 63 8.50 -1.27 0.26
C LYS A 63 8.09 -2.66 -0.19
N GLU A 64 7.71 -2.78 -1.46
CA GLU A 64 7.39 -4.06 -2.07
C GLU A 64 8.59 -4.58 -2.86
N MET A 65 8.92 -5.84 -2.63
CA MET A 65 9.97 -6.58 -3.35
C MET A 65 9.39 -7.89 -3.87
N GLY A 66 9.76 -8.25 -5.09
CA GLY A 66 9.40 -9.52 -5.70
C GLY A 66 10.39 -9.90 -6.80
N GLN A 67 10.08 -10.95 -7.57
CA GLN A 67 10.97 -11.40 -8.64
C GLN A 67 11.15 -10.32 -9.71
N GLY A 68 12.36 -9.74 -9.78
CA GLY A 68 12.73 -8.75 -10.78
C GLY A 68 12.18 -7.33 -10.56
N TYR A 69 11.58 -7.03 -9.40
CA TYR A 69 11.13 -5.66 -9.11
C TYR A 69 11.27 -5.29 -7.63
N GLN A 70 11.52 -4.00 -7.40
CA GLN A 70 11.41 -3.34 -6.11
C GLN A 70 10.71 -2.00 -6.34
N ARG A 71 9.79 -1.62 -5.44
CA ARG A 71 9.13 -0.31 -5.50
C ARG A 71 8.74 0.18 -4.11
N PHE A 72 8.71 1.50 -3.97
CA PHE A 72 8.14 2.17 -2.81
C PHE A 72 6.74 2.67 -3.14
N LEU A 73 5.81 2.52 -2.21
CA LEU A 73 4.42 2.95 -2.35
C LEU A 73 4.03 3.82 -1.15
N LEU A 74 3.32 4.92 -1.41
CA LEU A 74 2.83 5.83 -0.37
C LEU A 74 1.29 5.76 -0.32
N TYR A 75 0.74 5.55 0.87
CA TYR A 75 -0.70 5.63 1.13
C TYR A 75 -0.97 6.68 2.21
N ASN A 76 -2.15 7.28 2.18
CA ASN A 76 -2.61 8.22 3.19
C ASN A 76 -4.10 8.03 3.48
N ARG A 77 -4.53 8.34 4.70
CA ARG A 77 -5.95 8.32 5.09
C ARG A 77 -6.77 9.41 4.39
N SER A 78 -6.15 10.54 4.03
CA SER A 78 -6.76 11.56 3.17
C SER A 78 -6.50 11.24 1.70
N PRO A 79 -7.51 11.37 0.81
CA PRO A 79 -7.29 11.23 -0.63
C PRO A 79 -6.40 12.35 -1.20
N TYR A 80 -6.37 13.51 -0.54
CA TYR A 80 -5.56 14.67 -0.93
C TYR A 80 -4.65 15.10 0.24
N PRO A 81 -3.56 14.36 0.53
CA PRO A 81 -2.60 14.79 1.52
C PRO A 81 -1.86 16.07 1.07
N PRO A 82 -1.25 16.82 2.00
CA PRO A 82 -0.44 17.99 1.68
C PRO A 82 0.64 17.68 0.64
N LYS A 83 0.89 18.60 -0.30
CA LYS A 83 1.90 18.42 -1.35
C LYS A 83 3.28 18.09 -0.80
N LYS A 84 3.65 18.69 0.34
CA LYS A 84 4.89 18.42 1.06
C LYS A 84 5.11 16.93 1.36
N CYS A 85 4.05 16.18 1.61
CA CYS A 85 4.12 14.73 1.83
C CYS A 85 4.63 13.97 0.62
N VAL A 86 4.16 14.37 -0.55
CA VAL A 86 4.54 13.75 -1.82
C VAL A 86 5.98 14.10 -2.15
N GLU A 87 6.38 15.36 -1.90
CA GLU A 87 7.75 15.85 -2.13
C GLU A 87 8.77 15.19 -1.20
N GLU A 88 8.43 15.01 0.08
CA GLU A 88 9.27 14.31 1.07
C GLU A 88 9.43 12.83 0.71
N PHE A 89 8.33 12.16 0.32
CA PHE A 89 8.39 10.77 -0.16
C PHE A 89 9.25 10.64 -1.42
N GLN A 90 9.04 11.49 -2.43
CA GLN A 90 9.81 11.48 -3.67
C GLN A 90 11.31 11.71 -3.42
N SER A 91 11.64 12.65 -2.53
CA SER A 91 13.03 12.94 -2.15
C SER A 91 13.66 11.75 -1.45
N LEU A 92 12.96 11.14 -0.48
CA LEU A 92 13.43 9.96 0.24
C LEU A 92 13.67 8.77 -0.70
N THR A 93 12.72 8.44 -1.57
CA THR A 93 12.85 7.29 -2.47
C THR A 93 13.93 7.52 -3.53
N SER A 94 14.09 8.75 -4.01
CA SER A 94 15.17 9.11 -4.94
C SER A 94 16.55 8.92 -4.31
N CYS A 95 16.72 9.29 -3.03
CA CYS A 95 17.93 9.03 -2.26
C CYS A 95 18.21 7.54 -2.05
N LEU A 96 17.19 6.68 -2.12
CA LEU A 96 17.29 5.22 -2.05
C LEU A 96 17.35 4.57 -3.45
N ASP A 97 17.87 5.31 -4.43
CA ASP A 97 18.02 4.92 -5.85
C ASP A 97 16.72 4.54 -6.58
N SER A 98 15.55 4.81 -6.00
CA SER A 98 14.25 4.64 -6.64
C SER A 98 13.80 5.95 -7.27
N LYS A 99 14.43 6.29 -8.40
CA LYS A 99 14.30 7.59 -9.09
C LYS A 99 13.03 7.71 -9.95
N ALA A 100 12.50 6.59 -10.45
CA ALA A 100 11.26 6.59 -11.21
C ALA A 100 10.08 6.89 -10.27
N PHE A 101 9.28 7.89 -10.62
CA PHE A 101 8.21 8.40 -9.76
C PHE A 101 6.88 8.49 -10.50
N LEU A 102 5.80 8.07 -9.83
CA LEU A 102 4.44 8.12 -10.37
C LEU A 102 3.51 8.68 -9.29
N LEU A 103 2.80 9.75 -9.65
CA LEU A 103 1.73 10.32 -8.84
C LEU A 103 0.38 9.94 -9.44
N THR A 104 -0.51 9.35 -8.64
CA THR A 104 -1.89 9.09 -9.07
C THR A 104 -2.65 10.42 -9.24
N PRO A 105 -3.26 10.69 -10.42
CA PRO A 105 -3.91 11.97 -10.70
C PRO A 105 -5.01 12.35 -9.71
N ARG A 106 -5.85 11.37 -9.32
CA ARG A 106 -7.00 11.57 -8.42
C ARG A 106 -7.94 12.67 -8.93
N ASP A 107 -8.15 12.72 -10.23
CA ASP A 107 -9.04 13.63 -10.95
C ASP A 107 -10.49 13.12 -11.03
N GLN A 108 -10.71 11.84 -10.69
CA GLN A 108 -12.01 11.18 -10.67
C GLN A 108 -12.35 10.71 -9.26
N GLU A 109 -13.65 10.62 -8.98
CA GLU A 109 -14.15 10.10 -7.71
C GLU A 109 -13.74 8.64 -7.48
N ALA A 110 -13.56 8.30 -6.20
CA ALA A 110 -13.33 6.94 -5.79
C ALA A 110 -14.49 6.05 -6.25
N CYS A 111 -14.17 4.83 -6.66
CA CYS A 111 -15.18 3.80 -6.88
C CYS A 111 -15.75 3.34 -5.53
N GLU A 112 -16.96 2.78 -5.55
CA GLU A 112 -17.47 2.02 -4.40
C GLU A 112 -16.49 0.89 -4.06
N LEU A 113 -16.15 0.80 -2.78
CA LEU A 113 -15.24 -0.22 -2.27
C LEU A 113 -15.97 -1.56 -2.23
N CYS A 114 -15.30 -2.64 -2.62
CA CYS A 114 -15.86 -3.98 -2.46
C CYS A 114 -16.19 -4.22 -0.98
N THR A 115 -17.46 -4.33 -0.66
CA THR A 115 -17.93 -4.82 0.65
C THR A 115 -17.83 -6.34 0.66
N ASN A 116 -17.32 -6.88 1.76
CA ASN A 116 -17.28 -8.33 2.01
C ASN A 116 -18.70 -8.89 2.16
#